data_AF-A0A1G7E2T7-F1
#
_entry.id   AF-A0A1G7E2T7-F1
#
_cell.length_a   1.000
_cell.length_b   1.000
_cell.length_c   1.000
_cell.angle_alpha   90.00
_cell.angle_beta   90.00
_cell.angle_gamma   90.00
#
_symmetry.space_group_name_H-M   'P 1'
#
loop_
_entity.id
_entity.type
_entity.pdbx_description
1 polymer ?
#
loop_
_entity_poly.entity_id
_entity_poly.type
_entity_poly.pdbx_seq_one_letter_code
_entity_poly.pdbx_strand_id
1 'polypeptide(L)'
;MRLLLAILCVGILTYCHPVQARDALSISYADWDAVLKQTVMDTGRSDRKPASRVKTAPASRLTKTNPNPTRLEANRVFFHALGEDNKAYIAAIVDSLSRVPDSVPLREFSPNEQLAYWLNLHNATAYSLIADEYPESNLKGFHKDNWHRKVLTVAGKRWSLADIEVYIVNRWQDPRVLYGFYQGTIGGPNLRREAYTAQNVWANLEDNAREFINSLRGIQLWDGGARVSTLYADYAILFPDFDRQLKAHLMRFTDVRMTSLIANLDQFEPEIEDWYIADLYNGHLGLTTSANTNPARIVLATASNPNASPQDIAAIIRKTASSGKYPRHVQEFLTELVERKRHLREAEVQIEELDPGQTQDQ
;
A
#
# COMPACT_ATOMS: atom_id res chain seq x y z
N MET A 1 1.39 -85.76 3.79
CA MET A 1 1.91 -85.12 2.56
C MET A 1 1.94 -83.62 2.83
N ARG A 2 3.08 -82.98 3.18
CA ARG A 2 4.14 -82.46 2.26
C ARG A 2 3.49 -81.71 1.08
N LEU A 3 3.69 -80.42 0.78
CA LEU A 3 4.88 -79.54 0.71
C LEU A 3 4.32 -78.09 0.43
N LEU A 4 4.65 -76.97 1.11
CA LEU A 4 5.84 -76.07 1.05
C LEU A 4 6.03 -75.23 -0.25
N LEU A 5 5.88 -73.88 -0.16
CA LEU A 5 6.69 -72.74 -0.71
C LEU A 5 5.83 -71.43 -0.78
N ALA A 6 6.03 -70.39 0.04
CA ALA A 6 7.00 -69.25 -0.03
C ALA A 6 6.74 -68.30 -1.24
N ILE A 7 6.61 -66.96 -1.16
CA ILE A 7 7.50 -65.88 -0.65
C ILE A 7 6.76 -64.52 -0.52
N LEU A 8 7.20 -63.72 0.47
CA LEU A 8 7.10 -62.28 0.82
C LEU A 8 6.46 -61.21 -0.12
N CYS A 9 5.66 -60.29 0.45
CA CYS A 9 6.02 -58.85 0.62
C CYS A 9 4.99 -58.01 1.42
N VAL A 10 5.45 -57.50 2.56
CA VAL A 10 5.29 -56.16 3.17
C VAL A 10 4.02 -55.33 2.89
N GLY A 11 3.33 -54.93 3.96
CA GLY A 11 2.38 -53.81 3.93
C GLY A 11 1.64 -53.64 5.25
N ILE A 12 2.35 -53.24 6.32
CA ILE A 12 1.72 -52.91 7.61
C ILE A 12 0.81 -51.70 7.40
N LEU A 13 -0.47 -51.93 7.71
CA LEU A 13 -1.52 -50.95 7.93
C LEU A 13 -0.99 -49.75 8.73
N THR A 14 -0.84 -48.62 8.06
CA THR A 14 -0.86 -47.32 8.72
C THR A 14 -2.00 -46.54 8.10
N TYR A 15 -3.20 -46.69 8.67
CA TYR A 15 -4.28 -45.73 8.45
C TYR A 15 -3.78 -44.38 8.98
N CYS A 16 -3.29 -43.54 8.06
CA CYS A 16 -3.06 -42.13 8.33
C CYS A 16 -4.46 -41.50 8.46
N HIS A 17 -4.97 -41.45 9.69
CA HIS A 17 -6.11 -40.60 9.98
C HIS A 17 -5.72 -39.16 9.59
N PRO A 18 -6.55 -38.45 8.82
CA PRO A 18 -6.35 -37.02 8.65
C PRO A 18 -6.43 -36.40 10.04
N VAL A 19 -5.33 -35.78 10.48
CA VAL A 19 -5.36 -34.81 11.58
C VAL A 19 -6.40 -33.78 11.14
N GLN A 20 -7.57 -33.81 11.77
CA GLN A 20 -8.58 -32.77 11.59
C GLN A 20 -7.87 -31.45 11.81
N ALA A 21 -7.78 -30.64 10.75
CA ALA A 21 -7.33 -29.27 10.87
C ALA A 21 -8.24 -28.61 11.89
N ARG A 22 -7.72 -28.36 13.10
CA ARG A 22 -8.38 -27.42 14.01
C ARG A 22 -8.52 -26.14 13.22
N ASP A 23 -9.73 -25.64 13.04
CA ASP A 23 -9.95 -24.34 12.41
C ASP A 23 -9.05 -23.34 13.13
N ALA A 24 -8.03 -22.84 12.43
CA ALA A 24 -7.11 -21.88 12.99
C ALA A 24 -7.94 -20.63 13.32
N LEU A 25 -7.88 -20.17 14.57
CA LEU A 25 -8.52 -18.92 14.98
C LEU A 25 -8.17 -17.82 13.98
N SER A 26 -9.18 -17.11 13.50
CA SER A 26 -9.04 -16.02 12.53
C SER A 26 -9.87 -14.83 12.98
N ILE A 27 -9.41 -13.63 12.63
CA ILE A 27 -10.09 -12.38 12.93
C ILE A 27 -10.80 -11.92 11.66
N SER A 28 -12.08 -11.57 11.78
CA SER A 28 -12.80 -10.96 10.66
C SER A 28 -12.44 -9.49 10.54
N TYR A 29 -12.01 -9.08 9.34
CA TYR A 29 -11.72 -7.69 9.01
C TYR A 29 -12.77 -7.08 8.08
N ALA A 30 -13.96 -7.69 7.95
CA ALA A 30 -14.97 -7.32 6.95
C ALA A 30 -15.34 -5.82 6.96
N ASP A 31 -15.50 -5.22 8.14
CA ASP A 31 -15.81 -3.79 8.28
C ASP A 31 -14.66 -2.90 7.80
N TRP A 32 -13.42 -3.26 8.15
CA TRP A 32 -12.23 -2.55 7.70
C TRP A 32 -12.04 -2.70 6.19
N ASP A 33 -12.24 -3.90 5.67
CA ASP A 33 -12.20 -4.22 4.24
C ASP A 33 -13.21 -3.38 3.45
N ALA A 34 -14.41 -3.17 4.00
CA ALA A 34 -15.42 -2.32 3.39
C ALA A 34 -14.98 -0.86 3.30
N VAL A 35 -14.35 -0.32 4.36
CA VAL A 35 -13.78 1.04 4.34
C VAL A 35 -12.68 1.15 3.29
N LEU A 36 -11.75 0.19 3.25
CA LEU A 36 -10.64 0.18 2.30
C LEU A 36 -11.13 0.14 0.84
N LYS A 37 -12.05 -0.76 0.52
CA LYS A 37 -12.60 -0.91 -0.84
C LYS A 37 -13.30 0.36 -1.34
N GLN A 38 -13.94 1.08 -0.43
CA GLN A 38 -14.70 2.29 -0.76
C GLN A 38 -13.84 3.55 -0.80
N THR A 39 -12.74 3.62 -0.04
CA THR A 39 -12.01 4.88 0.16
C THR A 39 -10.63 4.89 -0.48
N VAL A 40 -10.06 3.73 -0.80
CA VAL A 40 -8.73 3.61 -1.39
C VAL A 40 -8.84 3.42 -2.90
N MET A 41 -8.27 4.35 -3.65
CA MET A 41 -8.08 4.26 -5.09
C MET A 41 -6.73 3.64 -5.41
N ASP A 42 -6.78 2.50 -6.12
CA ASP A 42 -5.59 1.85 -6.65
C ASP A 42 -5.14 2.53 -7.95
N THR A 43 -3.91 3.03 -7.93
CA THR A 43 -3.28 3.75 -9.04
C THR A 43 -2.43 2.86 -9.93
N GLY A 44 -2.27 1.59 -9.55
CA GLY A 44 -1.37 0.65 -10.20
C GLY A 44 0.11 0.96 -9.97
N ARG A 45 0.96 0.20 -10.66
CA ARG A 45 2.43 0.34 -10.59
C ARG A 45 2.88 1.70 -11.12
N SER A 46 3.99 2.20 -10.57
CA SER A 46 4.69 3.37 -11.10
C SER A 46 5.18 3.13 -12.53
N ASP A 47 5.01 4.12 -13.39
CA ASP A 47 5.69 4.23 -14.70
C ASP A 47 7.03 4.98 -14.60
N ARG A 48 7.40 5.40 -13.39
CA ARG A 48 8.58 6.19 -13.05
C ARG A 48 8.67 7.53 -13.80
N LYS A 49 7.54 8.04 -14.31
CA LYS A 49 7.47 9.34 -14.97
C LYS A 49 7.35 10.44 -13.91
N PRO A 50 8.35 11.32 -13.77
CA PRO A 50 8.26 12.40 -12.80
C PRO A 50 7.18 13.39 -13.21
N ALA A 51 6.45 13.88 -12.23
CA ALA A 51 5.40 14.84 -12.44
C ALA A 51 5.96 16.18 -12.96
N SER A 52 5.26 16.80 -13.91
CA SER A 52 5.70 18.04 -14.55
C SER A 52 5.97 19.14 -13.52
N ARG A 53 6.93 20.04 -13.74
CA ARG A 53 7.15 21.14 -12.80
C ARG A 53 5.90 22.00 -12.68
N VAL A 54 5.46 22.26 -11.46
CA VAL A 54 4.29 23.11 -11.19
C VAL A 54 4.58 24.52 -11.72
N LYS A 55 3.80 24.97 -12.72
CA LYS A 55 3.90 26.33 -13.28
C LYS A 55 3.12 27.29 -12.39
N THR A 56 3.82 28.15 -11.64
CA THR A 56 3.19 29.22 -10.85
C THR A 56 2.71 30.33 -11.79
N ALA A 57 1.44 30.75 -11.68
CA ALA A 57 0.97 31.92 -12.42
C ALA A 57 1.57 33.19 -11.77
N PRO A 58 1.96 34.23 -12.56
CA PRO A 58 2.67 35.41 -12.06
C PRO A 58 1.96 36.20 -10.95
N ALA A 59 0.64 36.04 -10.79
CA ALA A 59 -0.18 36.77 -9.83
C ALA A 59 -0.74 35.92 -8.67
N SER A 60 -0.47 34.60 -8.61
CA SER A 60 -0.95 33.72 -7.54
C SER A 60 0.21 33.23 -6.69
N ARG A 61 0.50 33.92 -5.58
CA ARG A 61 1.62 33.61 -4.66
C ARG A 61 1.43 32.33 -3.81
N LEU A 62 0.46 31.48 -4.12
CA LEU A 62 0.19 30.25 -3.39
C LEU A 62 -0.06 29.10 -4.37
N THR A 63 1.01 28.40 -4.79
CA THR A 63 0.87 27.05 -5.35
C THR A 63 0.55 26.10 -4.21
N LYS A 64 -0.75 25.96 -3.93
CA LYS A 64 -1.32 24.96 -3.02
C LYS A 64 -1.37 23.59 -3.71
N THR A 65 -0.21 23.02 -4.03
CA THR A 65 -0.09 21.69 -4.63
C THR A 65 1.23 21.09 -4.21
N ASN A 66 1.28 19.76 -4.08
CA ASN A 66 2.54 19.05 -3.88
C ASN A 66 3.50 19.42 -5.03
N PRO A 67 4.66 20.04 -4.76
CA PRO A 67 5.63 20.41 -5.79
C PRO A 67 6.55 19.25 -6.19
N ASN A 68 6.52 18.14 -5.44
CA ASN A 68 7.45 17.03 -5.61
C ASN A 68 7.20 16.27 -6.91
N PRO A 69 8.26 15.72 -7.55
CA PRO A 69 8.12 14.91 -8.76
C PRO A 69 7.35 13.61 -8.51
N THR A 70 7.27 13.16 -7.26
CA THR A 70 6.56 11.96 -6.79
C THR A 70 5.06 12.14 -6.66
N ARG A 71 4.49 13.34 -6.84
CA ARG A 71 3.07 13.62 -6.55
C ARG A 71 2.04 12.81 -7.37
N LEU A 72 2.47 12.14 -8.44
CA LEU A 72 1.62 11.28 -9.28
C LEU A 72 1.74 9.79 -8.92
N GLU A 73 2.57 9.46 -7.94
CA GLU A 73 2.78 8.11 -7.42
C GLU A 73 1.82 7.81 -6.27
N ALA A 74 1.89 6.58 -5.75
CA ALA A 74 1.11 6.06 -4.63
C ALA A 74 -0.41 5.93 -4.90
N ASN A 75 -1.07 5.07 -4.13
CA ASN A 75 -2.52 5.02 -4.06
C ASN A 75 -3.09 6.34 -3.51
N ARG A 76 -4.37 6.62 -3.76
CA ARG A 76 -5.07 7.76 -3.15
C ARG A 76 -6.10 7.28 -2.15
N VAL A 77 -6.21 7.97 -1.02
CA VAL A 77 -7.26 7.77 -0.03
C VAL A 77 -8.16 8.99 -0.03
N PHE A 78 -9.47 8.78 -0.15
CA PHE A 78 -10.44 9.86 -0.33
C PHE A 78 -10.87 10.51 0.99
N PHE A 79 -9.90 11.04 1.74
CA PHE A 79 -10.14 11.74 3.00
C PHE A 79 -11.09 12.93 2.83
N HIS A 80 -11.01 13.63 1.70
CA HIS A 80 -11.90 14.74 1.34
C HIS A 80 -13.39 14.36 1.26
N ALA A 81 -13.70 13.07 1.12
CA ALA A 81 -15.07 12.55 0.99
C ALA A 81 -15.64 12.02 2.32
N LEU A 82 -14.84 11.99 3.39
CA LEU A 82 -15.26 11.47 4.69
C LEU A 82 -16.05 12.54 5.46
N GLY A 83 -17.32 12.24 5.74
CA GLY A 83 -18.11 13.00 6.70
C GLY A 83 -17.84 12.54 8.14
N GLU A 84 -18.38 13.27 9.11
CA GLU A 84 -18.23 12.96 10.54
C GLU A 84 -18.76 11.56 10.88
N ASP A 85 -19.86 11.12 10.28
CA ASP A 85 -20.39 9.76 10.47
C ASP A 85 -19.40 8.69 9.97
N ASN A 86 -18.68 8.95 8.87
CA ASN A 86 -17.67 8.04 8.36
C ASN A 86 -16.47 7.94 9.31
N LYS A 87 -16.00 9.10 9.81
CA LYS A 87 -14.90 9.15 10.79
C LYS A 87 -15.28 8.42 12.08
N ALA A 88 -16.49 8.63 12.59
CA ALA A 88 -17.01 7.94 13.76
C ALA A 88 -17.07 6.41 13.55
N TYR A 89 -17.48 5.95 12.36
CA TYR A 89 -17.48 4.53 12.02
C TYR A 89 -16.07 3.94 11.98
N ILE A 90 -15.09 4.67 11.41
CA ILE A 90 -13.68 4.24 11.40
C ILE A 90 -13.12 4.17 12.82
N ALA A 91 -13.40 5.16 13.67
CA ALA A 91 -13.00 5.13 15.07
C ALA A 91 -13.59 3.93 15.82
N ALA A 92 -14.84 3.55 15.51
CA ALA A 92 -15.48 2.35 16.07
C ALA A 92 -14.80 1.05 15.60
N ILE A 93 -14.31 0.98 14.36
CA ILE A 93 -13.50 -0.15 13.87
C ILE A 93 -12.19 -0.26 14.66
N VAL A 94 -11.49 0.86 14.86
CA VAL A 94 -10.24 0.90 15.65
C VAL A 94 -10.48 0.42 17.08
N ASP A 95 -11.54 0.91 17.71
CA ASP A 95 -11.96 0.51 19.06
C ASP A 95 -12.31 -0.99 19.13
N SER A 96 -13.04 -1.51 18.14
CA SER A 96 -13.34 -2.94 18.01
C SER A 96 -12.08 -3.80 17.90
N LEU A 97 -11.15 -3.46 16.99
CA LEU A 97 -9.89 -4.17 16.83
C LEU A 97 -9.05 -4.14 18.12
N SER A 98 -9.01 -3.02 18.82
CA SER A 98 -8.25 -2.87 20.07
C SER A 98 -8.69 -3.82 21.19
N ARG A 99 -9.96 -4.25 21.16
CA ARG A 99 -10.59 -5.14 22.14
C ARG A 99 -10.53 -6.62 21.74
N VAL A 100 -10.10 -6.96 20.53
CA VAL A 100 -9.96 -8.38 20.11
C VAL A 100 -9.18 -9.19 21.15
N PRO A 101 -8.02 -8.73 21.67
CA PRO A 101 -7.23 -9.48 22.65
C PRO A 101 -7.89 -9.70 24.01
N ASP A 102 -8.95 -8.95 24.34
CA ASP A 102 -9.69 -9.09 25.60
C ASP A 102 -10.58 -10.34 25.59
N SER A 103 -11.00 -10.78 24.40
CA SER A 103 -11.79 -12.00 24.19
C SER A 103 -10.92 -13.24 23.96
N VAL A 104 -9.91 -13.12 23.09
CA VAL A 104 -8.98 -14.20 22.76
C VAL A 104 -7.56 -13.63 22.77
N PRO A 105 -6.67 -14.11 23.66
CA PRO A 105 -5.29 -13.63 23.70
C PRO A 105 -4.56 -13.84 22.37
N LEU A 106 -3.80 -12.83 21.93
CA LEU A 106 -3.11 -12.85 20.61
C LEU A 106 -2.19 -14.06 20.39
N ARG A 107 -1.64 -14.65 21.47
CA ARG A 107 -0.77 -15.83 21.41
C ARG A 107 -1.48 -17.10 20.91
N GLU A 108 -2.81 -17.14 20.99
CA GLU A 108 -3.60 -18.29 20.53
C GLU A 108 -3.77 -18.28 19.00
N PHE A 109 -3.51 -17.14 18.35
CA PHE A 109 -3.55 -17.01 16.90
C PHE A 109 -2.21 -17.40 16.25
N SER A 110 -2.24 -17.79 14.98
CA SER A 110 -1.01 -18.08 14.22
C SER A 110 -0.10 -16.85 14.10
N PRO A 111 1.23 -17.01 13.89
CA PRO A 111 2.13 -15.88 13.69
C PRO A 111 1.72 -14.96 12.53
N ASN A 112 1.13 -15.49 11.46
CA ASN A 112 0.65 -14.69 10.34
C ASN A 112 -0.61 -13.88 10.71
N GLU A 113 -1.53 -14.48 11.48
CA GLU A 113 -2.72 -13.78 11.96
C GLU A 113 -2.35 -12.68 12.97
N GLN A 114 -1.34 -12.92 13.82
CA GLN A 114 -0.79 -11.88 14.71
C GLN A 114 -0.20 -10.71 13.90
N LEU A 115 0.55 -10.98 12.83
CA LEU A 115 1.10 -9.93 11.97
C LEU A 115 -0.01 -9.14 11.28
N ALA A 116 -0.99 -9.85 10.72
CA ALA A 116 -2.15 -9.27 10.06
C ALA A 116 -2.93 -8.35 11.02
N TYR A 117 -3.18 -8.82 12.24
CA TYR A 117 -3.83 -8.03 13.30
C TYR A 117 -3.08 -6.73 13.58
N TRP A 118 -1.77 -6.80 13.84
CA TRP A 118 -1.01 -5.60 14.21
C TRP A 118 -0.90 -4.61 13.05
N LEU A 119 -0.73 -5.08 11.80
CA LEU A 119 -0.73 -4.23 10.62
C LEU A 119 -2.09 -3.57 10.38
N ASN A 120 -3.19 -4.31 10.54
CA ASN A 120 -4.53 -3.74 10.36
C ASN A 120 -4.86 -2.74 11.47
N LEU A 121 -4.55 -3.05 12.73
CA LEU A 121 -4.76 -2.12 13.85
C LEU A 121 -3.93 -0.85 13.66
N HIS A 122 -2.66 -0.99 13.27
CA HIS A 122 -1.80 0.15 12.94
C HIS A 122 -2.42 1.00 11.82
N ASN A 123 -2.76 0.39 10.69
CA ASN A 123 -3.21 1.11 9.50
C ASN A 123 -4.59 1.75 9.69
N ALA A 124 -5.52 1.09 10.38
CA ALA A 124 -6.83 1.66 10.72
C ALA A 124 -6.68 2.86 11.68
N THR A 125 -5.76 2.76 12.65
CA THR A 125 -5.49 3.86 13.60
C THR A 125 -4.82 5.04 12.89
N ALA A 126 -3.80 4.79 12.06
CA ALA A 126 -3.17 5.83 11.26
C ALA A 126 -4.17 6.51 10.32
N TYR A 127 -5.02 5.73 9.65
CA TYR A 127 -6.13 6.24 8.84
C TYR A 127 -7.04 7.16 9.65
N SER A 128 -7.50 6.72 10.82
CA SER A 128 -8.41 7.50 11.68
C SER A 128 -7.80 8.85 12.06
N LEU A 129 -6.55 8.86 12.53
CA LEU A 129 -5.89 10.09 12.96
C LEU A 129 -5.67 11.07 11.78
N ILE A 130 -5.34 10.55 10.60
CA ILE A 130 -5.15 11.39 9.40
C ILE A 130 -6.48 11.93 8.89
N ALA A 131 -7.56 11.15 8.97
CA ALA A 131 -8.91 11.60 8.65
C ALA A 131 -9.37 12.75 9.57
N ASP A 132 -8.97 12.72 10.85
CA ASP A 132 -9.26 13.78 11.82
C ASP A 132 -8.43 15.05 11.57
N GLU A 133 -7.19 14.91 11.09
CA GLU A 133 -6.31 16.04 10.75
C GLU A 133 -6.64 16.71 9.40
N TYR A 134 -7.44 16.05 8.55
CA TYR A 134 -7.85 16.61 7.27
C TYR A 134 -8.57 17.96 7.48
N PRO A 135 -8.19 19.06 6.78
CA PRO A 135 -7.52 19.09 5.47
C PRO A 135 -6.03 19.48 5.50
N GLU A 136 -5.25 19.11 6.52
CA GLU A 136 -3.80 19.32 6.46
C GLU A 136 -3.18 18.62 5.24
N SER A 137 -2.33 19.35 4.52
CA SER A 137 -1.74 18.89 3.25
C SER A 137 -0.35 18.29 3.43
N ASN A 138 0.43 18.77 4.41
CA ASN A 138 1.76 18.28 4.69
C ASN A 138 1.78 17.66 6.09
N LEU A 139 1.91 16.33 6.13
CA LEU A 139 1.79 15.57 7.37
C LEU A 139 3.10 15.48 8.16
N LYS A 140 4.19 16.18 7.77
CA LYS A 140 5.49 16.09 8.47
C LYS A 140 5.39 16.51 9.94
N GLY A 141 4.72 17.64 10.22
CA GLY A 141 4.48 18.13 11.58
C GLY A 141 3.52 17.21 12.34
N PHE A 142 2.43 16.82 11.69
CA PHE A 142 1.45 15.88 12.25
C PHE A 142 2.11 14.56 12.68
N HIS A 143 2.94 13.95 11.84
CA HIS A 143 3.66 12.70 12.15
C HIS A 143 4.53 12.87 13.38
N LYS A 144 5.36 13.92 13.43
CA LYS A 144 6.23 14.23 14.55
C LYS A 144 5.47 14.29 15.88
N ASP A 145 4.29 14.91 15.87
CA ASP A 145 3.51 15.13 17.09
C ASP A 145 2.63 13.94 17.46
N ASN A 146 2.22 13.11 16.49
CA ASN A 146 1.20 12.08 16.69
C ASN A 146 1.70 10.63 16.71
N TRP A 147 2.79 10.30 16.03
CA TRP A 147 3.21 8.89 15.88
C TRP A 147 3.61 8.22 17.20
N HIS A 148 4.08 9.02 18.16
CA HIS A 148 4.47 8.57 19.51
C HIS A 148 3.38 8.76 20.58
N ARG A 149 2.25 9.40 20.25
CA ARG A 149 1.13 9.58 21.19
C ARG A 149 0.49 8.23 21.49
N LYS A 150 0.24 7.96 22.77
CA LYS A 150 -0.43 6.73 23.22
C LYS A 150 -1.94 6.82 22.97
N VAL A 151 -2.35 6.49 21.75
CA VAL A 151 -3.72 6.63 21.23
C VAL A 151 -4.58 5.36 21.40
N LEU A 152 -3.96 4.21 21.64
CA LEU A 152 -4.66 2.92 21.79
C LEU A 152 -4.43 2.32 23.17
N THR A 153 -5.37 1.48 23.61
CA THR A 153 -5.17 0.53 24.70
C THR A 153 -5.50 -0.86 24.18
N VAL A 154 -4.56 -1.79 24.29
CA VAL A 154 -4.69 -3.17 23.81
C VAL A 154 -4.24 -4.10 24.93
N ALA A 155 -5.11 -5.02 25.37
CA ALA A 155 -4.86 -5.91 26.50
C ALA A 155 -4.32 -5.18 27.75
N GLY A 156 -4.93 -4.03 28.08
CA GLY A 156 -4.56 -3.19 29.23
C GLY A 156 -3.25 -2.39 29.10
N LYS A 157 -2.52 -2.51 27.99
CA LYS A 157 -1.32 -1.70 27.71
C LYS A 157 -1.65 -0.57 26.75
N ARG A 158 -1.09 0.62 26.98
CA ARG A 158 -1.19 1.75 26.07
C ARG A 158 -0.18 1.66 24.93
N TRP A 159 -0.61 1.94 23.70
CA TRP A 159 0.20 1.85 22.49
C TRP A 159 0.12 3.14 21.65
N SER A 160 1.23 3.52 21.05
CA SER A 160 1.29 4.46 19.91
C SER A 160 1.50 3.71 18.59
N LEU A 161 1.38 4.41 17.46
CA LEU A 161 1.72 3.83 16.14
C LEU A 161 3.18 3.38 16.10
N ALA A 162 4.10 4.23 16.56
CA ALA A 162 5.52 3.90 16.68
C ALA A 162 5.80 2.66 17.55
N ASP A 163 5.05 2.46 18.65
CA ASP A 163 5.23 1.25 19.47
C ASP A 163 4.84 -0.02 18.70
N ILE A 164 3.77 0.04 17.91
CA ILE A 164 3.30 -1.08 17.11
C ILE A 164 4.33 -1.40 16.03
N GLU A 165 4.84 -0.40 15.32
CA GLU A 165 5.90 -0.58 14.31
C GLU A 165 7.16 -1.20 14.91
N VAL A 166 7.67 -0.66 16.02
CA VAL A 166 8.85 -1.20 16.73
C VAL A 166 8.59 -2.64 17.21
N TYR A 167 7.39 -2.93 17.70
CA TYR A 167 7.02 -4.29 18.09
C TYR A 167 7.04 -5.24 16.90
N ILE A 168 6.45 -4.86 15.77
CA ILE A 168 6.45 -5.66 14.54
C ILE A 168 7.88 -5.90 14.05
N VAL A 169 8.68 -4.84 13.94
CA VAL A 169 10.08 -4.91 13.47
C VAL A 169 10.89 -5.87 14.33
N ASN A 170 10.80 -5.76 15.65
CA ASN A 170 11.55 -6.62 16.58
C ASN A 170 11.06 -8.08 16.57
N ARG A 171 9.76 -8.30 16.37
CA ARG A 171 9.14 -9.63 16.43
C ARG A 171 9.36 -10.44 15.15
N TRP A 172 9.28 -9.81 13.98
CA TRP A 172 9.39 -10.51 12.69
C TRP A 172 10.76 -10.39 12.03
N GLN A 173 11.51 -9.31 12.26
CA GLN A 173 12.88 -9.10 11.72
C GLN A 173 12.98 -9.31 10.20
N ASP A 174 11.90 -9.01 9.47
CA ASP A 174 11.81 -9.16 8.03
C ASP A 174 11.54 -7.79 7.38
N PRO A 175 12.43 -7.27 6.53
CA PRO A 175 12.26 -5.98 5.84
C PRO A 175 10.96 -5.81 5.05
N ARG A 176 10.26 -6.90 4.70
CA ARG A 176 8.96 -6.83 4.01
C ARG A 176 7.89 -6.16 4.86
N VAL A 177 7.98 -6.21 6.19
CA VAL A 177 6.97 -5.60 7.09
C VAL A 177 6.89 -4.08 6.95
N LEU A 178 7.98 -3.43 6.52
CA LEU A 178 8.04 -1.98 6.30
C LEU A 178 6.95 -1.52 5.33
N TYR A 179 6.68 -2.32 4.32
CA TYR A 179 5.70 -2.01 3.28
C TYR A 179 4.24 -2.19 3.72
N GLY A 180 4.04 -2.60 4.97
CA GLY A 180 2.74 -2.64 5.62
C GLY A 180 2.44 -1.43 6.51
N PHE A 181 3.43 -0.57 6.81
CA PHE A 181 3.25 0.61 7.65
C PHE A 181 2.69 1.78 6.85
N TYR A 182 1.38 1.95 6.90
CA TYR A 182 0.73 3.08 6.23
C TYR A 182 0.99 4.39 6.98
N GLN A 183 1.56 5.38 6.27
CA GLN A 183 1.87 6.72 6.80
C GLN A 183 0.90 7.80 6.30
N GLY A 184 0.04 7.49 5.33
CA GLY A 184 -0.88 8.43 4.67
C GLY A 184 -0.24 9.56 3.88
N THR A 185 1.07 9.47 3.63
CA THR A 185 1.81 10.37 2.77
C THR A 185 2.02 9.74 1.40
N ILE A 186 2.27 10.56 0.37
CA ILE A 186 2.67 10.08 -0.94
C ILE A 186 3.97 9.26 -0.82
N GLY A 187 4.93 9.72 -0.03
CA GLY A 187 6.26 9.11 0.10
C GLY A 187 6.30 7.78 0.85
N GLY A 188 5.24 7.40 1.58
CA GLY A 188 5.18 6.16 2.35
C GLY A 188 4.56 4.98 1.60
N PRO A 189 4.64 3.74 2.11
CA PRO A 189 4.03 2.57 1.48
C PRO A 189 2.53 2.70 1.23
N ASN A 190 2.04 2.06 0.17
CA ASN A 190 0.63 2.13 -0.22
C ASN A 190 -0.29 1.45 0.81
N LEU A 191 -1.41 2.12 1.13
CA LEU A 191 -2.57 1.45 1.69
C LEU A 191 -3.23 0.59 0.61
N ARG A 192 -3.49 -0.67 0.93
CA ARG A 192 -4.16 -1.62 0.02
C ARG A 192 -5.68 -1.46 0.13
N ARG A 193 -6.39 -1.97 -0.88
CA ARG A 193 -7.87 -2.02 -0.90
C ARG A 193 -8.44 -3.19 -0.09
N GLU A 194 -7.58 -3.99 0.53
CA GLU A 194 -7.95 -5.16 1.31
C GLU A 194 -7.11 -5.20 2.58
N ALA A 195 -7.72 -5.68 3.66
CA ALA A 195 -7.09 -5.90 4.94
C ALA A 195 -6.12 -7.09 4.88
N TYR A 196 -5.13 -7.08 5.76
CA TYR A 196 -4.25 -8.21 5.94
C TYR A 196 -4.98 -9.37 6.64
N THR A 197 -4.72 -10.61 6.23
CA THR A 197 -5.20 -11.84 6.87
C THR A 197 -4.03 -12.83 7.00
N ALA A 198 -4.17 -13.86 7.83
CA ALA A 198 -3.13 -14.91 7.91
C ALA A 198 -2.72 -15.51 6.55
N GLN A 199 -3.66 -15.56 5.60
CA GLN A 199 -3.45 -16.17 4.28
C GLN A 199 -2.75 -15.22 3.30
N ASN A 200 -3.01 -13.91 3.39
CA ASN A 200 -2.54 -12.96 2.38
C ASN A 200 -1.35 -12.10 2.84
N VAL A 201 -1.03 -12.05 4.15
CA VAL A 201 -0.16 -11.01 4.71
C VAL A 201 1.20 -10.89 4.02
N TRP A 202 1.90 -12.02 3.83
CA TRP A 202 3.22 -12.00 3.20
C TRP A 202 3.17 -11.69 1.72
N ALA A 203 2.20 -12.23 0.99
CA ALA A 203 2.03 -11.95 -0.44
C ALA A 203 1.72 -10.45 -0.66
N ASN A 204 0.86 -9.88 0.18
CA ASN A 204 0.51 -8.47 0.13
C ASN A 204 1.67 -7.54 0.52
N LEU A 205 2.50 -7.92 1.50
CA LEU A 205 3.71 -7.18 1.85
C LEU A 205 4.75 -7.22 0.73
N GLU A 206 4.95 -8.37 0.09
CA GLU A 206 5.84 -8.48 -1.08
C GLU A 206 5.33 -7.69 -2.27
N ASP A 207 4.02 -7.69 -2.49
CA ASP A 207 3.39 -6.93 -3.56
C ASP A 207 3.57 -5.41 -3.36
N ASN A 208 3.34 -4.92 -2.13
CA ASN A 208 3.65 -3.53 -1.76
C ASN A 208 5.15 -3.23 -1.86
N ALA A 209 6.03 -4.16 -1.50
CA ALA A 209 7.48 -4.00 -1.65
C ALA A 209 7.86 -3.73 -3.11
N ARG A 210 7.35 -4.56 -4.03
CA ARG A 210 7.59 -4.40 -5.47
C ARG A 210 7.02 -3.09 -6.00
N GLU A 211 5.85 -2.65 -5.53
CA GLU A 211 5.27 -1.36 -5.93
C GLU A 211 6.18 -0.22 -5.48
N PHE A 212 6.47 -0.18 -4.18
CA PHE A 212 7.18 0.92 -3.56
C PHE A 212 8.61 1.08 -4.10
N ILE A 213 9.38 -0.02 -4.11
CA ILE A 213 10.79 -0.03 -4.54
C ILE A 213 10.92 0.44 -5.99
N ASN A 214 10.02 0.00 -6.88
CA ASN A 214 10.08 0.36 -8.30
C ASN A 214 9.47 1.74 -8.60
N SER A 215 8.96 2.46 -7.60
CA SER A 215 8.45 3.82 -7.79
C SER A 215 9.54 4.89 -7.64
N LEU A 216 9.23 6.14 -8.03
CA LEU A 216 10.09 7.29 -7.75
C LEU A 216 10.23 7.61 -6.25
N ARG A 217 9.43 6.96 -5.40
CA ARG A 217 9.43 7.13 -3.94
C ARG A 217 10.39 6.15 -3.26
N GLY A 218 10.63 5.01 -3.90
CA GLY A 218 11.53 3.97 -3.40
C GLY A 218 12.98 4.21 -3.78
N ILE A 219 13.26 4.38 -5.08
CA ILE A 219 14.62 4.55 -5.62
C ILE A 219 14.66 5.58 -6.75
N GLN A 220 15.61 6.52 -6.68
CA GLN A 220 15.97 7.44 -7.76
C GLN A 220 17.47 7.34 -8.06
N LEU A 221 17.81 7.16 -9.34
CA LEU A 221 19.20 7.02 -9.78
C LEU A 221 19.78 8.37 -10.22
N TRP A 222 21.08 8.55 -10.00
CA TRP A 222 21.85 9.69 -10.51
C TRP A 222 23.27 9.22 -10.91
N ASP A 223 24.06 10.11 -11.53
CA ASP A 223 25.33 9.76 -12.18
C ASP A 223 26.40 9.12 -11.27
N GLY A 224 26.23 9.14 -9.95
CA GLY A 224 27.16 8.58 -8.97
C GLY A 224 26.55 7.69 -7.90
N GLY A 225 25.26 7.37 -7.95
CA GLY A 225 24.62 6.59 -6.89
C GLY A 225 23.10 6.44 -7.01
N ALA A 226 22.51 5.93 -5.92
CA ALA A 226 21.06 5.82 -5.76
C ALA A 226 20.61 6.59 -4.52
N ARG A 227 19.62 7.46 -4.69
CA ARG A 227 18.82 7.96 -3.60
C ARG A 227 17.72 6.95 -3.29
N VAL A 228 17.48 6.72 -2.02
CA VAL A 228 16.46 5.80 -1.51
C VAL A 228 15.52 6.53 -0.54
N SER A 229 14.37 5.94 -0.26
CA SER A 229 13.44 6.46 0.74
C SER A 229 14.08 6.61 2.11
N THR A 230 13.77 7.70 2.81
CA THR A 230 14.14 7.87 4.22
C THR A 230 13.56 6.77 5.12
N LEU A 231 12.51 6.07 4.66
CA LEU A 231 11.94 4.89 5.32
C LEU A 231 13.02 3.85 5.67
N TYR A 232 14.02 3.65 4.81
CA TYR A 232 15.07 2.67 5.10
C TYR A 232 15.97 3.11 6.26
N ALA A 233 16.22 4.41 6.41
CA ALA A 233 16.98 4.95 7.53
C ALA A 233 16.16 4.89 8.83
N ASP A 234 14.86 5.18 8.78
CA ASP A 234 13.97 5.10 9.94
C ASP A 234 13.94 3.69 10.55
N TYR A 235 14.10 2.66 9.71
CA TYR A 235 14.16 1.25 10.12
C TYR A 235 15.52 0.59 9.87
N ALA A 236 16.61 1.34 10.02
CA ALA A 236 17.97 0.85 9.82
C ALA A 236 18.33 -0.39 10.69
N ILE A 237 17.59 -0.65 11.77
CA ILE A 237 17.73 -1.89 12.57
C ILE A 237 17.52 -3.18 11.75
N LEU A 238 16.75 -3.11 10.67
CA LEU A 238 16.56 -4.22 9.73
C LEU A 238 17.71 -4.35 8.71
N PHE A 239 18.62 -3.38 8.69
CA PHE A 239 19.78 -3.33 7.79
C PHE A 239 21.07 -2.96 8.55
N PRO A 240 21.60 -3.78 9.49
CA PRO A 240 22.80 -3.44 10.26
C PRO A 240 24.05 -3.09 9.42
N ASP A 241 24.20 -3.75 8.27
CA ASP A 241 25.17 -3.39 7.23
C ASP A 241 24.39 -2.70 6.10
N PHE A 242 24.14 -1.40 6.29
CA PHE A 242 23.07 -0.66 5.62
C PHE A 242 23.11 -0.82 4.10
N ASP A 243 24.18 -0.39 3.43
CA ASP A 243 24.29 -0.45 1.98
C ASP A 243 24.21 -1.87 1.42
N ARG A 244 24.95 -2.81 2.03
CA ARG A 244 25.01 -4.19 1.53
C ARG A 244 23.67 -4.90 1.67
N GLN A 245 23.02 -4.78 2.83
CA GLN A 245 21.76 -5.47 3.10
C GLN A 245 20.59 -4.79 2.41
N LEU A 246 20.60 -3.46 2.33
CA LEU A 246 19.62 -2.73 1.55
C LEU A 246 19.74 -3.12 0.08
N LYS A 247 20.93 -3.14 -0.51
CA LYS A 247 21.15 -3.61 -1.90
C LYS A 247 20.56 -5.00 -2.12
N ALA A 248 20.86 -5.95 -1.24
CA ALA A 248 20.32 -7.31 -1.33
C ALA A 248 18.79 -7.35 -1.27
N HIS A 249 18.18 -6.52 -0.41
CA HIS A 249 16.73 -6.38 -0.32
C HIS A 249 16.13 -5.74 -1.57
N LEU A 250 16.70 -4.65 -2.07
CA LEU A 250 16.24 -3.96 -3.27
C LEU A 250 16.28 -4.90 -4.48
N MET A 251 17.39 -5.61 -4.69
CA MET A 251 17.57 -6.55 -5.80
C MET A 251 16.53 -7.69 -5.83
N ARG A 252 15.92 -8.04 -4.69
CA ARG A 252 14.86 -9.06 -4.63
C ARG A 252 13.53 -8.57 -5.23
N PHE A 253 13.28 -7.26 -5.20
CA PHE A 253 11.98 -6.68 -5.52
C PHE A 253 12.01 -5.69 -6.68
N THR A 254 13.17 -5.24 -7.14
CA THR A 254 13.31 -4.45 -8.36
C THR A 254 12.91 -5.23 -9.62
N ASP A 255 12.41 -4.53 -10.62
CA ASP A 255 12.25 -5.08 -11.97
C ASP A 255 13.62 -5.38 -12.61
N VAL A 256 13.63 -6.13 -13.73
CA VAL A 256 14.87 -6.57 -14.39
C VAL A 256 15.76 -5.39 -14.76
N ARG A 257 15.16 -4.32 -15.27
CA ARG A 257 15.86 -3.09 -15.69
C ARG A 257 16.49 -2.39 -14.50
N MET A 258 15.74 -2.16 -13.42
CA MET A 258 16.22 -1.52 -12.19
C MET A 258 17.31 -2.36 -11.53
N THR A 259 17.17 -3.69 -11.54
CA THR A 259 18.17 -4.63 -11.00
C THR A 259 19.52 -4.43 -11.70
N SER A 260 19.54 -4.34 -13.04
CA SER A 260 20.77 -4.08 -13.79
C SER A 260 21.39 -2.73 -13.45
N LEU A 261 20.57 -1.70 -13.20
CA LEU A 261 21.05 -0.36 -12.88
C LEU A 261 21.65 -0.25 -11.47
N ILE A 262 21.10 -0.98 -10.49
CA ILE A 262 21.60 -0.95 -9.10
C ILE A 262 22.68 -1.99 -8.80
N ALA A 263 22.91 -2.95 -9.69
CA ALA A 263 23.84 -4.06 -9.45
C ALA A 263 25.27 -3.62 -9.09
N ASN A 264 25.73 -2.52 -9.71
CA ASN A 264 27.08 -1.98 -9.50
C ASN A 264 27.14 -0.80 -8.54
N LEU A 265 26.03 -0.47 -7.86
CA LEU A 265 26.00 0.62 -6.88
C LEU A 265 26.36 0.09 -5.51
N ASP A 266 27.25 0.79 -4.82
CA ASP A 266 27.70 0.43 -3.47
C ASP A 266 27.27 1.44 -2.41
N GLN A 267 26.59 2.52 -2.80
CA GLN A 267 26.10 3.57 -1.91
C GLN A 267 24.62 3.88 -2.18
N PHE A 268 23.84 3.90 -1.10
CA PHE A 268 22.41 4.23 -1.09
C PHE A 268 22.17 5.36 -0.10
N GLU A 269 21.78 6.53 -0.62
CA GLU A 269 21.60 7.75 0.19
C GLU A 269 20.12 7.92 0.56
N PRO A 270 19.74 7.85 1.85
CA PRO A 270 18.35 8.02 2.27
C PRO A 270 17.92 9.49 2.21
N GLU A 271 17.45 9.93 1.04
CA GLU A 271 17.10 11.34 0.77
C GLU A 271 15.66 11.52 0.28
N ILE A 272 14.99 10.47 -0.19
CA ILE A 272 13.65 10.59 -0.78
C ILE A 272 12.61 10.65 0.34
N GLU A 273 11.98 11.82 0.49
CA GLU A 273 10.81 12.02 1.35
C GLU A 273 9.72 12.81 0.60
N ASP A 274 8.46 12.42 0.79
CA ASP A 274 7.30 13.18 0.32
C ASP A 274 6.18 13.11 1.36
N TRP A 275 6.16 14.10 2.26
CA TRP A 275 5.22 14.17 3.38
C TRP A 275 3.83 14.69 3.02
N TYR A 276 3.56 14.98 1.75
CA TYR A 276 2.23 15.42 1.35
C TYR A 276 1.22 14.29 1.48
N ILE A 277 0.02 14.61 1.95
CA ILE A 277 -1.06 13.65 2.14
C ILE A 277 -1.39 12.92 0.82
N ALA A 278 -1.57 11.61 0.90
CA ALA A 278 -1.98 10.77 -0.22
C ALA A 278 -3.49 10.89 -0.52
N ASP A 279 -4.02 12.11 -0.59
CA ASP A 279 -5.40 12.43 -0.98
C ASP A 279 -5.42 13.05 -2.38
N LEU A 280 -6.50 12.81 -3.12
CA LEU A 280 -6.64 13.34 -4.49
C LEU A 280 -6.59 14.87 -4.52
N TYR A 281 -7.13 15.53 -3.49
CA TYR A 281 -7.21 16.99 -3.39
C TYR A 281 -6.08 17.59 -2.55
N ASN A 282 -5.14 16.78 -2.06
CA ASN A 282 -3.96 17.25 -1.33
C ASN A 282 -4.30 18.21 -0.15
N GLY A 283 -5.32 17.87 0.64
CA GLY A 283 -5.74 18.73 1.76
C GLY A 283 -6.45 20.02 1.31
N HIS A 284 -7.12 20.00 0.16
CA HIS A 284 -7.87 21.17 -0.33
C HIS A 284 -9.36 20.88 -0.44
N LEU A 285 -10.12 21.51 0.45
CA LEU A 285 -11.57 21.67 0.36
C LEU A 285 -11.92 22.68 -0.76
N GLY A 286 -11.54 22.42 -2.01
CA GLY A 286 -11.90 23.28 -3.13
C GLY A 286 -13.39 23.15 -3.46
N LEU A 287 -14.21 24.18 -3.19
CA LEU A 287 -15.62 24.32 -3.64
C LEU A 287 -16.51 23.08 -3.44
N THR A 288 -16.26 22.27 -2.40
CA THR A 288 -17.20 21.23 -1.94
C THR A 288 -18.00 21.68 -0.73
N THR A 289 -17.80 22.92 -0.27
CA THR A 289 -18.63 23.53 0.78
C THR A 289 -20.05 23.74 0.25
N SER A 290 -20.98 22.99 0.86
CA SER A 290 -22.43 22.97 0.62
C SER A 290 -22.92 22.26 -0.65
N ALA A 291 -23.57 21.12 -0.41
CA ALA A 291 -24.78 20.67 -1.11
C ALA A 291 -24.69 20.20 -2.59
N ASN A 292 -23.54 19.76 -3.11
CA ASN A 292 -23.54 19.03 -4.39
C ASN A 292 -22.59 17.82 -4.43
N THR A 293 -23.16 16.70 -3.99
CA THR A 293 -22.66 15.33 -3.91
C THR A 293 -22.20 14.67 -5.22
N ASN A 294 -22.12 15.36 -6.36
CA ASN A 294 -21.99 14.63 -7.64
C ASN A 294 -20.55 14.28 -8.07
N PRO A 295 -19.57 15.21 -8.17
CA PRO A 295 -18.27 14.88 -8.78
C PRO A 295 -17.36 14.07 -7.87
N ALA A 296 -17.28 14.39 -6.56
CA ALA A 296 -16.47 13.61 -5.62
C ALA A 296 -17.03 12.19 -5.43
N ARG A 297 -18.36 12.02 -5.37
CA ARG A 297 -18.97 10.69 -5.30
C ARG A 297 -18.88 9.90 -6.60
N ILE A 298 -18.90 10.55 -7.77
CA ILE A 298 -18.69 9.86 -9.05
C ILE A 298 -17.23 9.37 -9.15
N VAL A 299 -16.26 10.23 -8.82
CA VAL A 299 -14.86 9.80 -8.77
C VAL A 299 -14.68 8.71 -7.74
N LEU A 300 -15.23 8.87 -6.53
CA LEU A 300 -15.23 7.82 -5.52
C LEU A 300 -15.82 6.52 -6.09
N ALA A 301 -17.05 6.53 -6.61
CA ALA A 301 -17.72 5.32 -7.09
C ALA A 301 -16.97 4.62 -8.24
N THR A 302 -16.35 5.38 -9.15
CA THR A 302 -15.67 4.81 -10.32
C THR A 302 -14.20 4.51 -10.07
N ALA A 303 -13.46 5.38 -9.38
CA ALA A 303 -12.08 5.13 -9.00
C ALA A 303 -11.97 4.02 -7.94
N SER A 304 -13.01 3.84 -7.13
CA SER A 304 -13.12 2.70 -6.22
C SER A 304 -13.60 1.43 -6.92
N ASN A 305 -13.89 1.46 -8.22
CA ASN A 305 -14.12 0.25 -8.99
C ASN A 305 -12.77 -0.25 -9.52
N PRO A 306 -12.26 -1.39 -9.01
CA PRO A 306 -10.96 -1.93 -9.44
C PRO A 306 -10.97 -2.33 -10.93
N ASN A 307 -12.15 -2.57 -11.51
CA ASN A 307 -12.34 -2.91 -12.92
C ASN A 307 -12.62 -1.68 -13.81
N ALA A 308 -12.54 -0.46 -13.27
CA ALA A 308 -12.78 0.75 -14.05
C ALA A 308 -11.83 0.83 -15.25
N SER A 309 -12.40 0.86 -16.44
CA SER A 309 -11.65 0.96 -17.69
C SER A 309 -11.07 2.36 -17.89
N PRO A 310 -10.03 2.52 -18.72
CA PRO A 310 -9.57 3.83 -19.15
C PRO A 310 -10.70 4.68 -19.74
N GLN A 311 -11.71 4.05 -20.37
CA GLN A 311 -12.87 4.74 -20.92
C GLN A 311 -13.80 5.29 -19.82
N ASP A 312 -14.00 4.55 -18.72
CA ASP A 312 -14.80 5.00 -17.57
C ASP A 312 -14.16 6.22 -16.91
N ILE A 313 -12.85 6.16 -16.68
CA ILE A 313 -12.08 7.27 -16.10
C ILE A 313 -12.04 8.45 -17.07
N ALA A 314 -11.81 8.23 -18.37
CA ALA A 314 -11.82 9.29 -19.39
C ALA A 314 -13.21 9.92 -19.59
N ALA A 315 -14.29 9.15 -19.44
CA ALA A 315 -15.66 9.68 -19.47
C ALA A 315 -15.90 10.64 -18.30
N ILE A 316 -15.38 10.33 -17.10
CA ILE A 316 -15.42 11.22 -15.95
C ILE A 316 -14.61 12.48 -16.23
N ILE A 317 -13.36 12.36 -16.67
CA ILE A 317 -12.50 13.50 -16.99
C ILE A 317 -13.18 14.41 -18.02
N ARG A 318 -13.75 13.87 -19.09
CA ARG A 318 -14.47 14.66 -20.11
C ARG A 318 -15.72 15.35 -19.58
N LYS A 319 -16.57 14.63 -18.83
CA LYS A 319 -17.82 15.15 -18.24
C LYS A 319 -17.55 16.22 -17.18
N THR A 320 -16.37 16.20 -16.56
CA THR A 320 -15.98 17.13 -15.49
C THR A 320 -15.13 18.28 -15.99
N ALA A 321 -14.26 18.06 -16.99
CA ALA A 321 -13.53 19.10 -17.70
C ALA A 321 -14.46 20.06 -18.43
N SER A 322 -15.57 19.57 -19.00
CA SER A 322 -16.61 20.41 -19.59
C SER A 322 -17.37 21.26 -18.58
N SER A 323 -17.27 20.95 -17.28
CA SER A 323 -17.98 21.65 -16.21
C SER A 323 -17.08 22.42 -15.23
N GLY A 324 -15.75 22.43 -15.45
CA GLY A 324 -14.79 23.21 -14.64
C GLY A 324 -14.65 22.76 -13.18
N LYS A 325 -14.99 21.50 -12.85
CA LYS A 325 -15.26 21.08 -11.46
C LYS A 325 -14.07 20.64 -10.61
N TYR A 326 -12.93 20.24 -11.21
CA TYR A 326 -11.76 19.79 -10.45
C TYR A 326 -10.61 20.79 -10.47
N PRO A 327 -9.84 20.91 -9.37
CA PRO A 327 -8.55 21.62 -9.39
C PRO A 327 -7.61 21.06 -10.47
N ARG A 328 -6.71 21.90 -11.00
CA ARG A 328 -5.77 21.49 -12.07
C ARG A 328 -4.91 20.27 -11.72
N HIS A 329 -4.45 20.16 -10.47
CA HIS A 329 -3.63 19.03 -10.03
C HIS A 329 -4.41 17.71 -10.05
N VAL A 330 -5.72 17.73 -9.74
CA VAL A 330 -6.60 16.56 -9.85
C VAL A 330 -6.77 16.15 -11.31
N GLN A 331 -6.98 17.12 -12.20
CA GLN A 331 -7.13 16.85 -13.63
C GLN A 331 -5.85 16.26 -14.22
N GLU A 332 -4.68 16.82 -13.86
CA GLU A 332 -3.37 16.29 -14.25
C GLU A 332 -3.23 14.84 -13.78
N PHE A 333 -3.49 14.58 -12.50
CA PHE A 333 -3.39 13.24 -11.92
C PHE A 333 -4.29 12.22 -12.63
N LEU A 334 -5.57 12.54 -12.83
CA LEU A 334 -6.51 11.63 -13.50
C LEU A 334 -6.12 11.40 -14.97
N THR A 335 -5.60 12.42 -15.65
CA THR A 335 -5.15 12.30 -17.05
C THR A 335 -3.95 11.36 -17.14
N GLU A 336 -2.93 11.58 -16.32
CA GLU A 336 -1.73 10.73 -16.29
C GLU A 336 -2.07 9.29 -15.89
N LEU A 337 -3.01 9.10 -14.97
CA LEU A 337 -3.50 7.77 -14.61
C LEU A 337 -4.19 7.04 -15.77
N VAL A 338 -5.00 7.75 -16.56
CA VAL A 338 -5.66 7.16 -17.74
C VAL A 338 -4.62 6.72 -18.77
N GLU A 339 -3.66 7.59 -19.08
CA GLU A 339 -2.59 7.26 -20.03
C GLU A 339 -1.77 6.07 -19.55
N ARG A 340 -1.40 6.03 -18.26
CA ARG A 340 -0.72 4.88 -17.66
C ARG A 340 -1.52 3.58 -17.81
N LYS A 341 -2.82 3.59 -17.46
CA LYS A 341 -3.68 2.40 -17.59
C LYS A 341 -3.89 1.97 -19.05
N ARG A 342 -3.88 2.92 -19.99
CA ARG A 342 -3.94 2.62 -21.42
C ARG A 342 -2.70 1.87 -21.88
N HIS A 343 -1.51 2.35 -21.53
CA HIS A 343 -0.25 1.70 -21.89
C HIS A 343 -0.14 0.29 -21.31
N LEU A 344 -0.61 0.06 -20.08
CA LEU A 344 -0.63 -1.27 -19.47
C LEU A 344 -1.52 -2.25 -20.26
N ARG A 345 -2.72 -1.82 -20.70
CA ARG A 345 -3.60 -2.65 -21.53
C ARG A 345 -3.02 -2.93 -22.90
N GLU A 346 -2.43 -1.92 -23.54
CA GLU A 346 -1.78 -2.11 -24.85
C GLU A 346 -0.60 -3.08 -24.73
N ALA A 347 0.20 -3.00 -23.66
CA ALA A 347 1.27 -3.94 -23.39
C ALA A 347 0.77 -5.37 -23.13
N GLU A 348 -0.34 -5.55 -22.39
CA GLU A 348 -0.95 -6.85 -22.13
C GLU A 348 -1.46 -7.52 -23.41
N VAL A 349 -2.12 -6.77 -24.29
CA VAL A 349 -2.62 -7.27 -25.59
C VAL A 349 -1.49 -7.70 -26.53
N GLN A 350 -0.31 -7.06 -26.46
CA GLN A 350 0.84 -7.44 -27.28
C GLN A 350 1.55 -8.72 -26.79
N ILE A 351 1.28 -9.20 -25.58
CA ILE A 351 1.95 -10.39 -25.00
C ILE A 351 1.22 -11.70 -25.38
N GLU A 352 0.04 -11.64 -25.99
CA GLU A 352 -0.81 -12.83 -26.23
C GLU A 352 -0.60 -13.55 -27.59
N GLU A 353 0.36 -13.14 -28.43
CA GLU A 353 0.69 -13.85 -29.69
C GLU A 353 2.15 -14.31 -29.75
N LEU A 354 2.47 -15.36 -28.99
CA LEU A 354 3.52 -16.31 -29.37
C LEU A 354 2.88 -17.69 -29.49
N ASP A 355 2.44 -18.01 -30.71
CA ASP A 355 1.93 -19.32 -31.08
C ASP A 355 3.02 -20.39 -30.85
N PRO A 356 2.80 -21.43 -30.02
CA PRO A 356 3.78 -22.49 -29.76
C PRO A 356 3.79 -23.50 -30.91
N GLY A 357 3.99 -23.01 -32.13
CA GLY A 357 3.71 -23.73 -33.36
C GLY A 357 4.54 -23.32 -34.56
N GLN A 358 5.81 -22.94 -34.38
CA GLN A 358 6.78 -22.85 -35.47
C GLN A 358 8.12 -23.44 -35.02
N THR A 359 8.17 -24.76 -34.84
CA THR A 359 9.40 -25.50 -35.10
C THR A 359 9.63 -25.43 -36.61
N GLN A 360 10.44 -24.48 -37.08
CA GLN A 360 10.99 -24.56 -38.42
C GLN A 360 12.30 -25.33 -38.33
N ASP A 361 12.25 -26.59 -38.75
CA ASP A 361 13.39 -27.29 -39.31
C ASP A 361 13.99 -26.43 -40.44
N GLN A 362 15.25 -26.04 -40.29
CA GLN A 362 16.24 -25.93 -41.37
C GLN A 362 17.66 -25.84 -40.82
#